data_AF-A0A222G6W0-F1
#
_entry.id   AF-A0A222G6W0-F1
#
_cell.length_a   1.000
_cell.length_b   1.000
_cell.length_c   1.000
_cell.angle_alpha   90.00
_cell.angle_beta   90.00
_cell.angle_gamma   90.00
#
_symmetry.space_group_name_H-M   'P 1'
#
loop_
_entity.id
_entity.type
_entity.pdbx_description
1 polymer ?
#
loop_
_entity_poly.entity_id
_entity_poly.type
_entity_poly.pdbx_seq_one_letter_code
_entity_poly.pdbx_strand_id
1 'polypeptide(L)'
;MDIMTETLPIAIQVSDALVAEIKNIASVSNKLEAQLNFHTMTANWYSNEANILMINFYLVSISELKNVSTHAGSVDLESLADDVLIGTKNSLLDCHVAITSAELVLLEQQPKLLSGYLAKKLTKVLNLLADRHKFAHI
;
A
#
# COMPACT_ATOMS: atom_id res chain seq x y z
N MET A 1 25.61 13.53 15.44
CA MET A 1 25.37 12.22 14.80
C MET A 1 23.94 12.28 14.33
N ASP A 2 23.72 12.87 13.15
CA ASP A 2 22.41 12.85 12.52
C ASP A 2 22.14 11.41 12.13
N ILE A 3 21.26 10.76 12.89
CA ILE A 3 20.65 9.52 12.46
C ILE A 3 19.75 9.95 11.30
N MET A 4 20.29 9.94 10.08
CA MET A 4 19.48 10.00 8.87
C MET A 4 18.43 8.92 9.04
N THR A 5 17.20 9.32 9.31
CA THR A 5 16.05 8.44 9.22
C THR A 5 15.85 8.19 7.74
N GLU A 6 16.68 7.31 7.18
CA GLU A 6 16.50 6.83 5.81
C GLU A 6 15.07 6.32 5.72
N THR A 7 14.25 7.06 4.98
CA THR A 7 12.85 6.74 4.82
C THR A 7 12.79 5.49 3.98
N LEU A 8 12.19 4.43 4.51
CA LEU A 8 12.06 3.18 3.77
C LEU A 8 11.27 3.41 2.48
N PRO A 9 11.64 2.77 1.36
CA PRO A 9 10.99 3.05 0.08
C PRO A 9 9.50 2.68 0.02
N ILE A 10 9.06 1.75 0.85
CA ILE A 10 7.65 1.40 0.99
C ILE A 10 7.16 1.91 2.35
N ALA A 11 6.08 2.69 2.34
CA ALA A 11 5.36 3.10 3.55
C ALA A 11 3.90 2.64 3.49
N ILE A 12 3.31 2.31 4.64
CA ILE A 12 1.90 1.91 4.74
C ILE A 12 1.20 2.78 5.78
N GLN A 13 0.21 3.53 5.31
CA GLN A 13 -0.66 4.36 6.12
C GLN A 13 -2.07 3.78 6.13
N VAL A 14 -2.75 3.90 7.26
CA VAL A 14 -4.13 3.41 7.43
C VAL A 14 -5.01 4.58 7.79
N SER A 15 -6.12 4.74 7.07
CA SER A 15 -7.14 5.75 7.36
C SER A 15 -7.70 5.58 8.78
N ASP A 16 -8.05 6.70 9.43
CA ASP A 16 -8.67 6.69 10.75
C ASP A 16 -9.97 5.87 10.80
N ALA A 17 -10.74 5.87 9.70
CA ALA A 17 -11.96 5.07 9.56
C ALA A 17 -11.66 3.57 9.76
N LEU A 18 -10.71 3.02 9.00
CA LEU A 18 -10.31 1.62 9.14
C LEU A 18 -9.65 1.31 10.49
N VAL A 19 -8.93 2.25 11.09
CA VAL A 19 -8.36 2.06 12.44
C VAL A 19 -9.47 1.92 13.49
N ALA A 20 -10.58 2.64 13.32
CA ALA A 20 -11.74 2.54 14.20
C ALA A 20 -12.50 1.21 14.03
N GLU A 21 -12.57 0.68 12.81
CA GLU A 21 -13.34 -0.54 12.49
C GLU A 21 -12.54 -1.84 12.69
N ILE A 22 -11.25 -1.85 12.34
CA ILE A 22 -10.43 -3.06 12.29
C ILE A 22 -9.38 -3.05 13.40
N LYS A 23 -9.62 -3.85 14.43
CA LYS A 23 -8.69 -3.98 15.56
C LYS A 23 -7.31 -4.46 15.09
N ASN A 24 -6.26 -3.78 15.55
CA ASN A 24 -4.84 -4.06 15.27
C ASN A 24 -4.37 -3.78 13.83
N ILE A 25 -5.20 -3.19 12.96
CA ILE A 25 -4.80 -2.94 11.56
C ILE A 25 -3.52 -2.10 11.45
N ALA A 26 -3.34 -1.08 12.30
CA ALA A 26 -2.13 -0.26 12.31
C ALA A 26 -0.88 -1.09 12.67
N SER A 27 -0.97 -1.95 13.68
CA SER A 27 0.15 -2.81 14.09
C SER A 27 0.50 -3.85 13.03
N VAL A 28 -0.51 -4.45 12.39
CA VAL A 28 -0.33 -5.37 11.27
C VAL A 28 0.31 -4.66 10.09
N SER A 29 -0.17 -3.47 9.74
CA SER A 29 0.35 -2.66 8.64
C SER A 29 1.81 -2.28 8.86
N ASN A 30 2.18 -1.82 10.06
CA ASN A 30 3.58 -1.52 10.40
C ASN A 30 4.51 -2.75 10.26
N LYS A 31 4.03 -3.94 10.66
CA LYS A 31 4.80 -5.18 10.46
C LYS A 31 4.93 -5.53 8.98
N LEU A 32 3.86 -5.36 8.20
CA LEU A 32 3.87 -5.60 6.77
C LEU A 32 4.79 -4.63 6.04
N GLU A 33 4.83 -3.36 6.44
CA GLU A 33 5.74 -2.35 5.87
C GLU A 33 7.20 -2.82 5.96
N ALA A 34 7.63 -3.25 7.14
CA ALA A 34 8.96 -3.80 7.34
C ALA A 34 9.22 -5.06 6.49
N GLN A 35 8.23 -5.96 6.40
CA GLN A 35 8.34 -7.19 5.60
C GLN A 35 8.45 -6.90 4.10
N LEU A 36 7.61 -6.01 3.57
CA LEU A 36 7.59 -5.67 2.15
C LEU A 36 8.89 -4.96 1.75
N ASN A 37 9.39 -4.02 2.56
CA ASN A 37 10.70 -3.41 2.32
C ASN A 37 11.84 -4.42 2.31
N PHE A 38 11.81 -5.40 3.21
CA PHE A 38 12.80 -6.47 3.22
C PHE A 38 12.70 -7.32 1.94
N HIS A 39 11.49 -7.72 1.54
CA HIS A 39 11.30 -8.53 0.33
C HIS A 39 11.76 -7.81 -0.93
N THR A 40 11.37 -6.54 -1.14
CA THR A 40 11.78 -5.76 -2.32
C THR A 40 13.27 -5.48 -2.33
N MET A 41 13.89 -5.26 -1.16
CA MET A 41 15.35 -5.16 -1.04
C MET A 41 16.01 -6.48 -1.48
N THR A 42 15.54 -7.64 -1.01
CA THR A 42 16.09 -8.95 -1.42
C THR A 42 15.81 -9.29 -2.88
N ALA A 43 14.74 -8.74 -3.46
CA ALA A 43 14.41 -8.83 -4.88
C ALA A 43 15.16 -7.79 -5.73
N ASN A 44 16.08 -7.03 -5.12
CA ASN A 44 16.96 -6.10 -5.80
C ASN A 44 16.22 -4.95 -6.50
N TRP A 45 15.09 -4.48 -5.93
CA TRP A 45 14.34 -3.35 -6.48
C TRP A 45 15.09 -2.02 -6.36
N TYR A 46 16.03 -1.94 -5.42
CA TYR A 46 16.71 -0.70 -5.05
C TYR A 46 18.14 -0.61 -5.62
N SER A 47 18.52 -1.43 -6.60
CA SER A 47 19.90 -1.42 -7.15
C SER A 47 20.30 -0.10 -7.77
N ASN A 48 19.32 0.68 -8.24
CA ASN A 48 19.56 2.02 -8.75
C ASN A 48 19.29 3.03 -7.64
N GLU A 49 20.28 3.21 -6.76
CA GLU A 49 20.21 4.11 -5.60
C GLU A 49 19.92 5.57 -6.00
N ALA A 50 20.22 5.97 -7.24
CA ALA A 50 19.94 7.31 -7.76
C ALA A 50 18.46 7.52 -8.15
N ASN A 51 17.67 6.46 -8.29
CA ASN A 51 16.27 6.53 -8.69
C ASN A 51 15.46 5.38 -8.07
N ILE A 52 15.37 5.41 -6.74
CA ILE A 52 14.53 4.49 -5.99
C ILE A 52 13.06 4.90 -6.15
N LEU A 53 12.23 3.96 -6.59
CA LEU A 53 10.78 4.14 -6.63
C LEU A 53 10.23 4.11 -5.20
N MET A 54 9.67 5.23 -4.77
CA MET A 54 9.01 5.34 -3.46
C MET A 54 7.53 4.98 -3.62
N ILE A 55 6.98 4.17 -2.71
CA ILE A 55 5.60 3.68 -2.76
C ILE A 55 4.94 3.93 -1.41
N ASN A 56 3.89 4.75 -1.41
CA ASN A 56 3.02 4.93 -0.25
C ASN A 56 1.74 4.14 -0.45
N PHE A 57 1.48 3.17 0.41
CA PHE A 57 0.19 2.52 0.50
C PHE A 57 -0.73 3.29 1.45
N TYR A 58 -1.90 3.67 0.97
CA TYR A 58 -2.98 4.22 1.77
C TYR A 58 -4.09 3.19 1.84
N LEU A 59 -4.17 2.47 2.96
CA LEU A 59 -5.31 1.60 3.26
C LEU A 59 -6.49 2.49 3.64
N VAL A 60 -7.57 2.41 2.86
CA VAL A 60 -8.76 3.24 3.02
C VAL A 60 -10.03 2.39 2.94
N SER A 61 -11.17 2.91 3.41
CA SER A 61 -12.46 2.30 3.11
C SER A 61 -12.83 2.50 1.63
N ILE A 62 -13.72 1.65 1.10
CA ILE A 62 -14.22 1.81 -0.27
C ILE A 62 -14.93 3.15 -0.51
N SER A 63 -15.55 3.71 0.53
CA SER A 63 -16.21 5.02 0.48
C SER A 63 -15.19 6.15 0.33
N GLU A 64 -14.08 6.07 1.07
CA GLU A 64 -12.98 7.03 0.97
C GLU A 64 -12.28 6.94 -0.39
N LEU A 65 -12.07 5.74 -0.94
CA LEU A 65 -11.47 5.57 -2.26
C LEU A 65 -12.30 6.29 -3.36
N LYS A 66 -13.63 6.20 -3.29
CA LYS A 66 -14.53 6.93 -4.20
C LYS A 66 -14.45 8.45 -4.03
N ASN A 67 -14.21 8.92 -2.81
CA ASN A 67 -14.02 10.34 -2.56
C ASN A 67 -12.68 10.83 -3.15
N VAL A 68 -11.62 10.02 -3.06
CA VAL A 68 -10.32 10.31 -3.67
C VAL A 68 -10.46 10.46 -5.19
N SER A 69 -11.13 9.53 -5.87
CA SER A 69 -11.34 9.65 -7.33
C SER A 69 -12.20 10.85 -7.72
N THR A 70 -13.13 11.27 -6.86
CA THR A 70 -14.04 12.41 -7.12
C THR A 70 -13.36 13.77 -6.92
N HIS A 71 -12.42 13.89 -5.97
CA HIS A 71 -11.76 15.16 -5.62
C HIS A 71 -10.40 15.36 -6.31
N ALA A 72 -9.93 14.38 -7.06
CA ALA A 72 -8.62 14.39 -7.72
C ALA A 72 -8.54 15.29 -8.96
N GLY A 73 -9.25 16.42 -9.00
CA GLY A 73 -9.52 17.24 -10.18
C GLY A 73 -8.35 17.54 -11.15
N SER A 74 -7.09 17.40 -10.74
CA SER A 74 -5.88 17.56 -11.57
C SER A 74 -4.74 16.55 -11.29
N VAL A 75 -5.01 15.45 -10.57
CA VAL A 75 -4.01 14.40 -10.29
C VAL A 75 -4.28 13.23 -11.22
N ASP A 76 -3.26 12.76 -11.95
CA ASP A 76 -3.34 11.54 -12.75
C ASP A 76 -3.51 10.34 -11.83
N LEU A 77 -4.76 10.08 -11.44
CA LEU A 77 -5.16 8.86 -10.75
C LEU A 77 -5.49 7.79 -11.79
N GLU A 78 -4.71 6.74 -11.77
CA GLU A 78 -4.93 5.56 -12.59
C GLU A 78 -5.57 4.45 -11.75
N SER A 79 -6.60 3.79 -12.29
CA SER A 79 -7.16 2.60 -11.68
C SER A 79 -6.31 1.39 -12.06
N LEU A 80 -5.68 0.77 -11.05
CA LEU A 80 -4.97 -0.50 -11.21
C LEU A 80 -5.92 -1.70 -11.07
N ALA A 81 -6.94 -1.55 -10.22
CA ALA A 81 -8.01 -2.51 -10.00
C ALA A 81 -9.27 -1.80 -9.49
N ASP A 82 -10.39 -2.54 -9.37
CA ASP A 82 -11.67 -2.01 -8.89
C ASP A 82 -11.58 -1.40 -7.47
N ASP A 83 -10.62 -1.85 -6.67
CA ASP A 83 -10.37 -1.45 -5.30
C ASP A 83 -8.97 -0.83 -5.10
N VAL A 84 -8.27 -0.48 -6.18
CA VAL A 84 -6.92 0.11 -6.13
C VAL A 84 -6.77 1.27 -7.11
N LEU A 85 -6.45 2.45 -6.58
CA LEU A 85 -6.09 3.64 -7.35
C LEU A 85 -4.63 4.00 -7.10
N ILE A 86 -3.93 4.46 -8.13
CA ILE A 86 -2.54 4.91 -8.06
C ILE A 86 -2.46 6.36 -8.54
N GLY A 87 -1.89 7.22 -7.72
CA GLY A 87 -1.41 8.54 -8.13
C GLY A 87 0.11 8.54 -8.29
N THR A 88 0.62 9.13 -9.37
CA THR A 88 2.07 9.29 -9.57
C THR A 88 2.48 10.74 -9.35
N LYS A 89 3.49 10.99 -8.51
CA LYS A 89 4.05 12.32 -8.29
C LYS A 89 5.56 12.26 -8.10
N ASN A 90 6.34 12.73 -9.08
CA ASN A 90 7.81 12.87 -8.99
C ASN A 90 8.53 11.63 -8.37
N SER A 91 8.34 10.44 -8.96
CA SER A 91 8.92 9.15 -8.50
C SER A 91 8.35 8.60 -7.18
N LEU A 92 7.29 9.21 -6.65
CA LEU A 92 6.45 8.68 -5.58
C LEU A 92 5.16 8.11 -6.19
N LEU A 93 4.82 6.88 -5.80
CA LEU A 93 3.54 6.24 -6.12
C LEU A 93 2.66 6.20 -4.88
N ASP A 94 1.58 6.98 -4.93
CA ASP A 94 0.54 6.95 -3.90
C ASP A 94 -0.52 5.92 -4.30
N CYS A 95 -0.46 4.75 -3.67
CA CYS A 95 -1.33 3.61 -3.93
C CYS A 95 -2.45 3.57 -2.88
N HIS A 96 -3.65 4.01 -3.26
CA HIS A 96 -4.84 3.90 -2.44
C HIS A 96 -5.48 2.54 -2.63
N VAL A 97 -5.47 1.72 -1.57
CA VAL A 97 -6.01 0.35 -1.57
C VAL A 97 -7.24 0.33 -0.67
N ALA A 98 -8.40 0.14 -1.27
CA ALA A 98 -9.65 0.05 -0.53
C ALA A 98 -9.80 -1.32 0.13
N ILE A 99 -10.30 -1.34 1.37
CA ILE A 99 -10.95 -2.53 1.94
C ILE A 99 -12.43 -2.46 1.57
N THR A 100 -12.90 -3.46 0.82
CA THR A 100 -14.30 -3.50 0.38
C THR A 100 -15.23 -3.86 1.56
N SER A 101 -16.52 -3.53 1.46
CA SER A 101 -17.47 -3.86 2.52
C SER A 101 -17.55 -5.36 2.81
N ALA A 102 -17.44 -6.21 1.78
CA ALA A 102 -17.43 -7.66 1.96
C ALA A 102 -16.18 -8.15 2.70
N GLU A 103 -15.03 -7.53 2.44
CA GLU A 103 -13.77 -7.84 3.12
C GLU A 103 -13.79 -7.36 4.56
N LEU A 104 -14.33 -6.17 4.82
CA LEU A 104 -14.50 -5.64 6.17
C LEU A 104 -15.31 -6.60 7.04
N VAL A 105 -16.48 -7.04 6.55
CA VAL A 105 -17.32 -8.02 7.24
C VAL A 105 -16.57 -9.33 7.51
N LEU A 106 -15.78 -9.80 6.56
CA LEU A 106 -14.97 -11.01 6.73
C LEU A 106 -13.88 -10.83 7.80
N LEU A 107 -13.22 -9.68 7.83
CA LEU A 107 -12.17 -9.34 8.79
C LEU A 107 -12.72 -9.14 10.20
N GLU A 108 -13.94 -8.62 10.33
CA GLU A 108 -14.66 -8.55 11.60
C GLU A 108 -15.01 -9.95 12.13
N GLN A 109 -15.49 -10.84 11.26
CA GLN A 109 -15.82 -12.23 11.64
C GLN A 109 -14.58 -13.07 11.97
N GLN A 110 -13.47 -12.83 11.26
CA GLN A 110 -12.23 -13.59 11.43
C GLN A 110 -10.99 -12.66 11.50
N PRO A 111 -10.77 -11.97 12.64
CA PRO A 111 -9.67 -11.01 12.79
C PRO A 111 -8.27 -11.63 12.61
N LYS A 112 -8.15 -12.95 12.79
CA LYS A 112 -6.90 -13.70 12.57
C LYS A 112 -6.44 -13.67 11.11
N LEU A 113 -7.37 -13.47 10.16
CA LEU A 113 -7.05 -13.42 8.74
C LEU A 113 -6.43 -12.08 8.32
N LEU A 114 -6.56 -11.01 9.13
CA LEU A 114 -6.12 -9.67 8.79
C LEU A 114 -4.69 -9.61 8.27
N SER A 115 -3.76 -10.25 8.98
CA SER A 115 -2.35 -10.29 8.60
C SER A 115 -2.13 -10.96 7.25
N GLY A 116 -2.70 -12.15 7.03
CA GLY A 116 -2.53 -12.88 5.77
C GLY A 116 -3.29 -12.24 4.61
N TYR A 117 -4.41 -11.59 4.90
CA TYR A 117 -5.24 -10.89 3.93
C TYR A 117 -4.51 -9.65 3.39
N LEU A 118 -4.07 -8.74 4.29
CA LEU A 118 -3.35 -7.53 3.90
C LEU A 118 -2.03 -7.87 3.21
N ALA A 119 -1.29 -8.88 3.69
CA ALA A 119 -0.09 -9.35 3.03
C ALA A 119 -0.36 -9.73 1.57
N LYS A 120 -1.34 -10.61 1.32
CA LYS A 120 -1.69 -11.04 -0.05
C LYS A 120 -2.14 -9.86 -0.92
N LYS A 121 -2.95 -8.96 -0.38
CA LYS A 121 -3.47 -7.81 -1.13
C LYS A 121 -2.35 -6.86 -1.55
N LEU A 122 -1.49 -6.46 -0.61
CA LEU A 122 -0.41 -5.53 -0.87
C LEU A 122 0.70 -6.14 -1.73
N THR A 123 1.08 -7.40 -1.49
CA THR A 123 2.02 -8.12 -2.37
C THR A 123 1.50 -8.22 -3.79
N LYS A 124 0.19 -8.47 -3.99
CA LYS A 124 -0.41 -8.46 -5.33
C LYS A 124 -0.27 -7.10 -6.01
N VAL A 125 -0.54 -6.01 -5.29
CA VAL A 125 -0.38 -4.65 -5.84
C VAL A 125 1.08 -4.37 -6.18
N LEU A 126 2.03 -4.77 -5.32
CA LEU A 126 3.45 -4.66 -5.60
C LEU A 126 3.85 -5.46 -6.84
N ASN A 127 3.38 -6.69 -7.02
CA ASN A 127 3.70 -7.48 -8.20
C ASN A 127 3.15 -6.87 -9.50
N LEU A 128 1.98 -6.23 -9.44
CA LEU A 128 1.45 -5.46 -10.58
C LEU A 128 2.32 -4.23 -10.89
N LEU A 129 2.83 -3.54 -9.85
CA LEU A 129 3.82 -2.46 -10.03
C LEU A 129 5.15 -3.00 -10.59
N ALA A 130 5.57 -4.18 -10.14
CA ALA A 130 6.77 -4.85 -10.61
C ALA A 130 6.68 -5.13 -12.12
N ASP A 131 5.55 -5.63 -12.61
CA ASP A 131 5.31 -5.84 -14.05
C ASP A 131 5.42 -4.53 -14.84
N ARG A 132 4.86 -3.45 -14.31
CA ARG A 132 4.90 -2.13 -14.95
C ARG A 132 6.30 -1.53 -15.02
N HIS A 133 7.08 -1.68 -13.95
CA HIS A 133 8.44 -1.13 -13.83
C HIS A 133 9.56 -2.12 -14.21
N LYS A 134 9.20 -3.34 -14.62
CA LYS A 134 10.10 -4.47 -14.93
C LYS A 134 10.99 -4.89 -13.75
N PHE A 135 10.44 -4.84 -12.54
CA PHE A 135 11.08 -5.40 -11.34
C PHE A 135 10.74 -6.88 -11.16
N ALA A 136 11.49 -7.56 -10.28
CA ALA A 136 11.21 -8.94 -9.91
C ALA A 136 9.97 -9.02 -9.00
N HIS A 137 9.17 -10.08 -9.13
CA HIS A 137 8.03 -10.33 -8.23
C HIS A 137 8.50 -10.75 -6.84
N ILE A 138 7.66 -10.49 -5.83
CA ILE A 138 7.87 -10.81 -4.41
C ILE A 138 6.70 -11.57 -3.80
#